data_AF-A0A8D0CWC5-F1
#
_entry.id   AF-A0A8D0CWC5-F1
#
_cell.length_a   1.000
_cell.length_b   1.000
_cell.length_c   1.000
_cell.angle_alpha   90.00
_cell.angle_beta   90.00
_cell.angle_gamma   90.00
#
_symmetry.space_group_name_H-M   'P 1'
#
loop_
_entity.id
_entity.type
_entity.pdbx_description
1 polymer ?
#
loop_
_entity_poly.entity_id
_entity_poly.type
_entity_poly.pdbx_seq_one_letter_code
_entity_poly.pdbx_strand_id
1 'polypeptide(L)'
;MQCLPHSPNGKEQLMFEVPLNDTGSAGLGISLKGNKSRETGEDLGIFIKSIIHGGAAYKDGRLCVNDQMVAVNGESLLGRSNHVAMETLRRSMSQEGNVRGTIQLVVLRAQKVHTQPSLPFTDINGLDKIIAIPIRLKKN
;
A
#
# COMPACT_ATOMS: atom_id res chain seq x y z
N MET A 1 -29.10 -0.61 -2.23
CA MET A 1 -27.74 -0.70 -2.81
C MET A 1 -26.77 -0.37 -1.68
N GLN A 2 -25.88 -1.30 -1.33
CA GLN A 2 -25.09 -1.22 -0.09
C GLN A 2 -23.99 -0.16 -0.23
N CYS A 3 -24.04 0.87 0.62
CA CYS A 3 -22.95 1.81 0.79
C CYS A 3 -21.78 1.05 1.45
N LEU A 4 -20.66 0.91 0.75
CA LEU A 4 -19.42 0.48 1.39
C LEU A 4 -18.99 1.57 2.37
N PRO A 5 -18.61 1.23 3.61
CA PRO A 5 -18.19 2.22 4.60
C PRO A 5 -16.87 2.83 4.14
N HIS A 6 -16.92 4.04 3.58
CA HIS A 6 -15.75 4.88 3.41
C HIS A 6 -15.18 5.15 4.81
N SER A 7 -14.00 4.58 5.11
CA SER A 7 -13.35 4.78 6.39
C SER A 7 -13.00 6.28 6.54
N PRO A 8 -13.46 6.98 7.59
CA PRO A 8 -13.32 8.43 7.75
C PRO A 8 -11.86 8.92 7.97
N ASN A 9 -10.87 8.03 7.90
CA ASN A 9 -9.49 8.28 8.31
C ASN A 9 -8.51 8.61 7.17
N GLY A 10 -8.97 8.88 5.94
CA GLY A 10 -8.07 9.15 4.80
C GLY A 10 -7.13 7.97 4.46
N LYS A 11 -7.44 6.78 4.98
CA LYS A 11 -6.78 5.53 4.66
C LYS A 11 -7.64 4.79 3.66
N GLU A 12 -7.06 4.41 2.53
CA GLU A 12 -7.71 3.58 1.53
C GLU A 12 -7.51 2.11 1.86
N GLN A 13 -8.58 1.33 1.73
CA GLN A 13 -8.54 -0.12 1.88
C GLN A 13 -8.33 -0.74 0.50
N LEU A 14 -7.22 -1.45 0.34
CA LEU A 14 -6.84 -2.11 -0.91
C LEU A 14 -6.90 -3.62 -0.71
N MET A 15 -7.52 -4.30 -1.67
CA MET A 15 -7.58 -5.76 -1.71
C MET A 15 -6.69 -6.27 -2.83
N PHE A 16 -5.78 -7.17 -2.49
CA PHE A 16 -4.83 -7.78 -3.41
C PHE A 16 -4.97 -9.28 -3.37
N GLU A 17 -5.12 -9.89 -4.53
CA GLU A 17 -5.04 -11.34 -4.68
C GLU A 17 -3.68 -11.70 -5.26
N VAL A 18 -2.84 -12.32 -4.43
CA VAL A 18 -1.45 -12.65 -4.77
C VAL A 18 -1.35 -14.16 -5.09
N PRO A 19 -0.90 -14.54 -6.29
CA PRO A 19 -0.68 -15.94 -6.65
C PRO A 19 0.53 -16.54 -5.91
N LEU A 20 0.35 -17.72 -5.33
CA LEU A 20 1.36 -18.47 -4.56
C LEU A 20 1.95 -19.67 -5.31
N ASN A 21 1.24 -20.15 -6.33
CA ASN A 21 1.55 -21.28 -7.21
C ASN A 21 2.94 -21.24 -7.87
N ASP A 22 3.56 -20.07 -8.02
CA ASP A 22 4.86 -19.90 -8.70
C ASP A 22 6.07 -19.82 -7.75
N THR A 23 5.87 -20.04 -6.44
CA THR A 23 6.87 -19.70 -5.41
C THR A 23 7.52 -20.92 -4.75
N GLY A 24 7.07 -22.15 -5.10
CA GLY A 24 7.42 -23.35 -4.33
C GLY A 24 7.02 -23.18 -2.85
N SER A 25 7.46 -24.07 -1.97
CA SER A 25 7.10 -24.08 -0.53
C SER A 25 7.48 -22.81 0.27
N ALA A 26 7.97 -21.75 -0.36
CA ALA A 26 8.41 -20.49 0.26
C ALA A 26 7.26 -19.53 0.68
N GLY A 27 6.02 -19.80 0.27
CA GLY A 27 4.84 -19.01 0.67
C GLY A 27 4.82 -17.59 0.08
N LEU A 28 4.17 -16.66 0.78
CA LEU A 28 3.90 -15.29 0.28
C LEU A 28 5.16 -14.41 0.18
N GLY A 29 6.21 -14.70 0.96
CA GLY A 29 7.45 -13.91 0.94
C GLY A 29 7.34 -12.52 1.58
N ILE A 30 6.53 -12.35 2.63
CA ILE A 30 6.47 -11.09 3.41
C ILE A 30 6.82 -11.31 4.87
N SER A 31 7.46 -10.31 5.46
CA SER A 31 7.71 -10.21 6.89
C SER A 31 6.72 -9.24 7.51
N LEU A 32 6.06 -9.66 8.58
CA LEU A 32 5.08 -8.86 9.31
C LEU A 32 5.57 -8.50 10.71
N LYS A 33 5.10 -7.38 11.25
CA LYS A 33 5.35 -6.95 12.63
C LYS A 33 4.04 -6.52 13.29
N GLY A 34 3.83 -6.91 14.54
CA GLY A 34 2.78 -6.32 15.37
C GLY A 34 3.22 -4.96 15.88
N ASN A 35 2.35 -3.95 15.78
CA ASN A 35 2.60 -2.62 16.28
C ASN A 35 1.71 -2.35 17.51
N LYS A 36 2.27 -1.70 18.52
CA LYS A 36 1.58 -1.36 19.76
C LYS A 36 1.77 0.12 20.05
N SER A 37 0.70 0.76 20.50
CA SER A 37 0.73 2.15 20.93
C SER A 37 1.62 2.25 22.16
N ARG A 38 2.63 3.13 22.12
CA ARG A 38 3.48 3.39 23.29
C ARG A 38 2.74 4.16 24.39
N GLU A 39 1.70 4.92 24.00
CA GLU A 39 0.97 5.80 24.90
C GLU A 39 -0.19 5.06 25.59
N THR A 40 -0.95 4.27 24.81
CA THR A 40 -2.14 3.57 25.32
C THR A 40 -1.90 2.08 25.57
N GLY A 41 -0.78 1.51 25.08
CA GLY A 41 -0.50 0.07 25.16
C GLY A 41 -1.34 -0.79 24.22
N GLU A 42 -2.23 -0.18 23.44
CA GLU A 42 -3.19 -0.88 22.58
C GLU A 42 -2.51 -1.49 21.34
N ASP A 43 -3.05 -2.61 20.88
CA ASP A 43 -2.62 -3.25 19.64
C ASP A 43 -3.06 -2.39 18.44
N LEU A 44 -2.11 -1.74 17.77
CA LEU A 44 -2.35 -0.96 16.55
C LEU A 44 -2.53 -1.87 15.31
N GLY A 45 -2.27 -3.16 15.45
CA GLY A 45 -2.43 -4.18 14.42
C GLY A 45 -1.11 -4.59 13.74
N ILE A 46 -1.26 -5.34 12.64
CA ILE A 46 -0.14 -5.95 11.93
C ILE A 46 0.28 -5.10 10.74
N PHE A 47 1.58 -4.91 10.56
CA PHE A 47 2.16 -4.10 9.49
C PHE A 47 3.20 -4.89 8.72
N ILE A 48 3.33 -4.61 7.42
CA ILE A 48 4.40 -5.16 6.59
C ILE A 48 5.74 -4.56 7.03
N LYS A 49 6.65 -5.39 7.52
CA LYS A 49 8.01 -5.02 7.90
C LYS A 49 8.97 -5.06 6.72
N SER A 50 8.87 -6.08 5.87
CA SER A 50 9.73 -6.23 4.69
C SER A 50 9.09 -7.19 3.68
N ILE A 51 9.50 -7.08 2.42
CA ILE A 51 9.09 -7.98 1.33
C ILE A 51 10.34 -8.71 0.85
N ILE A 52 10.26 -10.04 0.79
CA ILE A 52 11.37 -10.92 0.42
C ILE A 52 11.49 -10.95 -1.09
N HIS A 53 12.68 -10.59 -1.60
CA HIS A 53 12.99 -10.61 -3.02
C HIS A 53 12.83 -12.02 -3.60
N GLY A 54 12.16 -12.12 -4.74
CA GLY A 54 11.85 -13.41 -5.38
C GLY A 54 10.63 -14.15 -4.83
N GLY A 55 10.01 -13.67 -3.75
CA GLY A 55 8.75 -14.20 -3.22
C GLY A 55 7.52 -13.75 -4.02
N ALA A 56 6.36 -14.36 -3.75
CA ALA A 56 5.09 -14.06 -4.42
C ALA A 56 4.70 -12.57 -4.32
N ALA A 57 4.78 -12.00 -3.11
CA ALA A 57 4.48 -10.58 -2.88
C ALA A 57 5.44 -9.63 -3.59
N TYR A 58 6.71 -10.05 -3.77
CA TYR A 58 7.69 -9.26 -4.53
C TYR A 58 7.41 -9.30 -6.02
N LYS A 59 7.10 -10.50 -6.56
CA LYS A 59 6.68 -10.69 -7.96
C LYS A 59 5.41 -9.89 -8.27
N ASP A 60 4.49 -9.83 -7.31
CA ASP A 60 3.25 -9.06 -7.42
C ASP A 60 3.50 -7.54 -7.41
N GLY A 61 4.41 -7.06 -6.55
CA GLY A 61 4.86 -5.66 -6.52
C GLY A 61 3.84 -4.62 -6.05
N ARG A 62 2.57 -5.01 -5.78
CA ARG A 62 1.52 -4.07 -5.33
C ARG A 62 1.57 -3.80 -3.83
N LEU A 63 2.04 -4.78 -3.05
CA LEU A 63 2.23 -4.66 -1.61
C LEU A 63 3.43 -3.76 -1.29
N CYS A 64 3.31 -2.92 -0.26
CA CYS A 64 4.36 -2.01 0.17
C CYS A 64 4.70 -2.21 1.65
N VAL A 65 5.96 -1.92 2.01
CA VAL A 65 6.39 -1.87 3.40
C VAL A 65 5.63 -0.76 4.14
N ASN A 66 5.23 -1.03 5.38
CA ASN A 66 4.33 -0.21 6.21
C ASN A 66 2.85 -0.23 5.84
N ASP A 67 2.43 -1.04 4.86
CA ASP A 67 1.00 -1.32 4.71
C ASP A 67 0.48 -2.05 5.96
N GLN A 68 -0.70 -1.64 6.43
CA GLN A 68 -1.35 -2.25 7.59
C GLN A 68 -2.23 -3.40 7.12
N MET A 69 -1.95 -4.62 7.58
CA MET A 69 -2.79 -5.78 7.33
C MET A 69 -4.06 -5.69 8.16
N VAL A 70 -5.21 -5.72 7.48
CA VAL A 70 -6.53 -5.65 8.14
C VAL A 70 -7.38 -6.88 7.92
N ALA A 71 -7.18 -7.63 6.84
CA ALA A 71 -7.78 -8.94 6.66
C ALA A 71 -6.91 -9.83 5.75
N VAL A 72 -7.09 -11.15 5.88
CA VAL A 72 -6.43 -12.17 5.07
C VAL A 72 -7.44 -13.24 4.69
N ASN A 73 -7.58 -13.51 3.40
CA ASN A 73 -8.47 -14.53 2.85
C ASN A 73 -9.92 -14.44 3.36
N GLY A 74 -10.40 -13.21 3.61
CA GLY A 74 -11.72 -12.93 4.18
C GLY A 74 -11.77 -12.91 5.72
N GLU A 75 -10.72 -13.32 6.43
CA GLU A 75 -10.63 -13.24 7.89
C GLU A 75 -10.10 -11.86 8.35
N SER A 76 -10.91 -11.15 9.14
CA SER A 76 -10.55 -9.83 9.67
C SER A 76 -9.58 -9.93 10.84
N LEU A 77 -8.52 -9.13 10.76
CA LEU A 77 -7.48 -8.96 11.79
C LEU A 77 -7.76 -7.73 12.68
N LEU A 78 -8.68 -6.86 12.26
CA LEU A 78 -9.07 -5.68 13.02
C LEU A 78 -9.77 -6.09 14.32
N GLY A 79 -9.39 -5.45 15.43
CA GLY A 79 -9.91 -5.77 16.76
C GLY A 79 -9.34 -7.06 17.39
N ARG A 80 -8.38 -7.71 16.73
CA ARG A 80 -7.62 -8.84 17.31
C ARG A 80 -6.32 -8.32 17.93
N SER A 81 -5.83 -9.02 18.95
CA SER A 81 -4.49 -8.76 19.48
C SER A 81 -3.44 -9.09 18.43
N ASN A 82 -2.28 -8.43 18.49
CA ASN A 82 -1.19 -8.66 17.55
C ASN A 82 -0.77 -10.13 17.47
N HIS A 83 -0.82 -10.84 18.60
CA HIS A 83 -0.48 -12.27 18.62
C HIS A 83 -1.47 -13.10 17.79
N VAL A 84 -2.76 -12.94 18.06
CA VAL A 84 -3.84 -13.69 17.37
C VAL A 84 -3.84 -13.34 15.88
N ALA A 85 -3.73 -12.06 15.53
CA ALA A 85 -3.69 -11.63 14.14
C ALA A 85 -2.52 -12.25 13.36
N MET A 86 -1.33 -12.31 13.99
CA MET A 86 -0.14 -12.92 13.37
C MET A 86 -0.30 -14.43 13.17
N GLU A 87 -0.93 -15.11 14.13
CA GLU A 87 -1.23 -16.54 14.04
C GLU A 87 -2.20 -16.82 12.89
N THR A 88 -3.32 -16.08 12.83
CA THR A 88 -4.27 -16.14 11.71
C THR A 88 -3.56 -15.95 10.36
N LEU A 89 -2.74 -14.91 10.23
CA LEU A 89 -2.00 -14.61 9.00
C LEU A 89 -1.11 -15.77 8.57
N ARG A 90 -0.31 -16.30 9.50
CA ARG A 90 0.53 -17.47 9.24
C ARG A 90 -0.30 -18.68 8.83
N ARG A 91 -1.42 -18.92 9.52
CA ARG A 91 -2.31 -20.04 9.25
C ARG A 91 -2.92 -19.96 7.85
N SER A 92 -3.51 -18.82 7.48
CA SER A 92 -4.09 -18.63 6.15
C SER A 92 -3.04 -18.69 5.04
N MET A 93 -1.85 -18.10 5.26
CA MET A 93 -0.74 -18.19 4.29
C MET A 93 -0.23 -19.61 4.07
N SER A 94 -0.09 -20.41 5.14
CA SER A 94 0.45 -21.76 5.04
C SER A 94 -0.59 -22.81 4.67
N GLN A 95 -1.80 -22.74 5.22
CA GLN A 95 -2.83 -23.77 5.03
C GLN A 95 -3.70 -23.50 3.81
N GLU A 96 -4.24 -22.29 3.67
CA GLU A 96 -5.22 -21.99 2.61
C GLU A 96 -4.55 -21.58 1.30
N GLY A 97 -3.44 -20.84 1.40
CA GLY A 97 -2.66 -20.41 0.23
C GLY A 97 -2.14 -21.56 -0.62
N ASN A 98 -1.81 -22.71 0.00
CA ASN A 98 -1.35 -23.89 -0.71
C ASN A 98 -2.48 -24.63 -1.44
N VAL A 99 -3.71 -24.60 -0.91
CA VAL A 99 -4.87 -25.27 -1.50
C VAL A 99 -5.47 -24.44 -2.63
N ARG A 100 -5.60 -23.12 -2.43
CA ARG A 100 -6.19 -22.21 -3.42
C ARG A 100 -5.20 -21.79 -4.51
N GLY A 101 -3.90 -21.85 -4.24
CA GLY A 101 -2.87 -21.32 -5.13
C GLY A 101 -2.81 -19.80 -5.19
N THR A 102 -3.72 -19.08 -4.53
CA THR A 102 -3.74 -17.63 -4.36
C THR A 102 -4.06 -17.27 -2.91
N ILE A 103 -3.66 -16.07 -2.49
CA ILE A 103 -4.02 -15.50 -1.19
C ILE A 103 -4.56 -14.10 -1.37
N GLN A 104 -5.73 -13.84 -0.76
CA GLN A 104 -6.30 -12.50 -0.70
C GLN A 104 -5.80 -11.77 0.54
N LEU A 105 -5.35 -10.53 0.36
CA LEU A 105 -4.83 -9.68 1.41
C LEU A 105 -5.55 -8.35 1.33
N VAL A 106 -6.01 -7.88 2.48
CA VAL A 106 -6.63 -6.58 2.61
C VAL A 106 -5.72 -5.72 3.45
N VAL A 107 -5.26 -4.61 2.88
CA VAL A 107 -4.39 -3.66 3.55
C VAL A 107 -5.00 -2.28 3.62
N LEU A 108 -4.67 -1.53 4.67
CA LEU A 108 -4.89 -0.09 4.74
C LEU A 108 -3.60 0.63 4.39
N ARG A 109 -3.69 1.49 3.38
CA ARG A 109 -2.63 2.42 3.00
C ARG A 109 -3.13 3.83 3.30
N ALA A 110 -2.36 4.61 4.07
CA ALA A 110 -2.61 6.04 4.10
C ALA A 110 -2.18 6.59 2.75
N GLN A 111 -3.09 7.22 2.00
CA GLN A 111 -2.64 8.06 0.91
C GLN A 111 -1.79 9.15 1.55
N LYS A 112 -0.46 9.06 1.41
CA LYS A 112 0.29 10.30 1.38
C LYS A 112 -0.35 11.04 0.22
N VAL A 113 -1.11 12.09 0.52
CA VAL A 113 -1.25 13.21 -0.40
C VAL A 113 0.17 13.45 -0.85
N HIS A 114 0.49 12.99 -2.05
CA HIS A 114 1.68 13.41 -2.72
C HIS A 114 1.37 14.89 -2.89
N THR A 115 1.82 15.71 -1.94
CA THR A 115 2.10 17.09 -2.21
C THR A 115 3.17 16.98 -3.28
N GLN A 116 2.74 16.81 -4.53
CA GLN A 116 3.52 17.30 -5.64
C GLN A 116 3.78 18.73 -5.22
N PRO A 117 5.04 19.20 -5.15
CA PRO A 117 5.24 20.63 -5.11
C PRO A 117 4.45 21.14 -6.29
N SER A 118 3.33 21.79 -6.01
CA SER A 118 2.51 22.45 -7.00
C SER A 118 3.50 23.32 -7.74
N LEU A 119 3.82 22.95 -8.98
CA LEU A 119 4.50 23.86 -9.88
C LEU A 119 3.73 25.18 -9.76
N PRO A 120 4.42 26.32 -9.56
CA PRO A 120 3.73 27.58 -9.47
C PRO A 120 2.85 27.70 -10.72
N PHE A 121 1.54 27.80 -10.49
CA PHE A 121 0.58 28.15 -11.51
C PHE A 121 1.06 29.47 -12.12
N THR A 122 1.68 29.42 -13.29
CA THR A 122 1.74 30.60 -14.16
C THR A 122 0.32 30.77 -14.68
N ASP A 123 -0.43 31.67 -14.03
CA ASP A 123 -1.61 32.26 -14.62
C ASP A 123 -1.22 32.83 -15.99
N ILE A 124 -1.63 32.14 -17.04
CA ILE A 124 -1.60 32.65 -18.42
C ILE A 124 -3.04 32.83 -18.87
N ASN A 125 -3.81 33.61 -18.12
CA ASN A 125 -4.94 34.29 -18.72
C ASN A 125 -4.42 35.47 -19.53
N GLY A 126 -4.20 35.24 -20.82
CA GLY A 126 -4.31 36.30 -21.82
C GLY A 126 -3.02 36.67 -22.54
N LEU A 127 -2.83 36.01 -23.68
CA LEU A 127 -2.61 36.71 -24.94
C LEU A 127 -1.43 37.71 -25.03
N ASP A 128 -0.19 37.23 -24.94
CA ASP A 128 0.91 37.82 -25.72
C ASP A 128 1.71 36.75 -26.46
N LYS A 129 1.19 36.41 -27.64
CA LYS A 129 2.03 35.89 -28.71
C LYS A 129 2.93 37.04 -29.17
N ILE A 130 4.20 37.15 -28.76
CA ILE A 130 5.31 37.59 -29.63
C ILE A 130 6.62 36.98 -29.10
N ILE A 131 7.20 36.08 -29.89
CA ILE A 131 8.59 35.65 -29.75
C ILE A 131 9.46 36.88 -30.10
N ALA A 132 9.81 37.68 -29.11
CA ALA A 132 10.76 38.78 -29.30
C ALA A 132 12.19 38.21 -29.22
N ILE A 133 12.72 37.81 -30.38
CA ILE A 133 14.14 37.53 -30.56
C ILE A 133 14.87 38.88 -30.50
N PRO A 134 15.80 39.14 -29.55
CA PRO A 134 16.55 40.38 -29.58
C PRO A 134 17.55 40.36 -30.76
N ILE A 135 17.18 41.04 -31.85
CA ILE A 135 18.11 41.41 -32.92
C ILE A 135 19.18 42.35 -32.34
N ARG A 136 20.39 41.82 -32.19
CA ARG A 136 21.58 42.55 -31.77
C ARG A 136 22.02 43.49 -32.90
N LEU A 137 21.56 44.75 -32.86
CA LEU A 137 22.13 45.82 -33.69
C LEU A 137 23.55 46.13 -33.23
N LYS A 138 24.52 45.70 -34.04
CA LYS A 138 25.93 46.11 -33.92
C LYS A 138 26.04 47.47 -34.61
N LYS A 139 26.14 48.55 -33.84
CA LYS A 139 26.61 49.85 -34.36
C LYS A 139 28.10 49.68 -34.70
N ASN A 140 28.45 49.75 -35.99
CA ASN A 140 29.70 50.35 -36.47
C ASN A 140 29.55 50.71 -37.94
#